data_AF-A0A535ZLR6-F1
#
_entry.id   AF-A0A535ZLR6-F1
#
_cell.length_a   1.000
_cell.length_b   1.000
_cell.length_c   1.000
_cell.angle_alpha   90.00
_cell.angle_beta   90.00
_cell.angle_gamma   90.00
#
_symmetry.space_group_name_H-M   'P 1'
#
loop_
_entity.id
_entity.type
_entity.pdbx_description
1 polymer ?
#
loop_
_entity_poly.entity_id
_entity_poly.type
_entity_poly.pdbx_seq_one_letter_code
_entity_poly.pdbx_strand_id
1 'polypeptide(L)' 'MDAGLLLLRVVVGLLFVGHGTQKLFGWFGGGGIKGSQGYFQSLGYPPAMAILAGMAETGG' A
#
# COMPACT_ATOMS: atom_id res chain seq x y z
N MET A 1 -13.20 -22.74 -14.21
CA MET A 1 -12.63 -21.41 -14.55
C MET A 1 -12.51 -20.50 -13.31
N ASP A 2 -13.14 -20.86 -12.20
CA ASP A 2 -13.24 -20.02 -10.99
C ASP A 2 -11.96 -19.99 -10.14
N ALA A 3 -11.23 -21.10 -10.09
CA ALA A 3 -9.98 -21.19 -9.32
C ALA A 3 -8.90 -20.22 -9.84
N GLY A 4 -8.80 -20.01 -11.16
CA GLY A 4 -7.85 -19.07 -11.74
C GLY A 4 -8.19 -17.61 -11.39
N LEU A 5 -9.48 -17.28 -11.43
CA LEU A 5 -9.97 -15.96 -11.05
C LEU A 5 -9.84 -15.71 -9.53
N LEU A 6 -10.00 -16.76 -8.72
CA LEU A 6 -9.77 -16.72 -7.28
C LEU A 6 -8.27 -16.50 -6.96
N LEU A 7 -7.38 -17.24 -7.63
CA LEU A 7 -5.94 -17.08 -7.49
C LEU A 7 -5.52 -15.64 -7.81
N LEU A 8 -6.03 -15.08 -8.91
CA LEU A 8 -5.74 -13.71 -9.30
C LEU A 8 -6.16 -12.71 -8.20
N ARG A 9 -7.36 -12.87 -7.62
CA ARG A 9 -7.82 -11.99 -6.53
C ARG A 9 -6.95 -12.07 -5.29
N VAL A 10 -6.55 -13.28 -4.89
CA VAL A 10 -5.70 -13.47 -3.72
C VAL A 10 -4.33 -12.83 -3.96
N VAL A 11 -3.72 -13.06 -5.12
CA VAL A 11 -2.41 -12.48 -5.45
C VAL A 11 -2.49 -10.95 -5.47
N VAL A 12 -3.48 -10.38 -6.17
CA VAL A 12 -3.64 -8.91 -6.22
C VAL A 12 -3.93 -8.35 -4.83
N GLY A 13 -4.84 -8.93 -4.06
CA GLY A 13 -5.15 -8.49 -2.71
C GLY A 13 -3.92 -8.51 -1.79
N LEU A 14 -3.10 -9.56 -1.86
CA LEU A 14 -1.86 -9.64 -1.09
C LEU A 14 -0.83 -8.58 -1.51
N LEU A 15 -0.76 -8.24 -2.81
CA LEU A 15 0.11 -7.15 -3.28
C LEU A 15 -0.34 -5.81 -2.69
N PHE A 16 -1.64 -5.51 -2.70
CA PHE A 16 -2.18 -4.29 -2.09
C PHE A 16 -1.85 -4.24 -0.59
N VAL A 17 -2.09 -5.32 0.16
CA VAL A 17 -1.72 -5.41 1.58
C VAL A 17 -0.21 -5.23 1.80
N GLY A 18 0.62 -5.82 0.94
CA GLY A 18 2.08 -5.65 0.97
C GLY A 18 2.49 -4.19 0.79
N HIS A 19 1.92 -3.49 -0.19
CA HIS A 19 2.19 -2.07 -0.43
C HIS A 19 1.66 -1.18 0.72
N GLY A 20 0.45 -1.46 1.22
CA GLY A 20 -0.12 -0.74 2.35
C GLY A 20 0.73 -0.86 3.62
N THR A 21 1.21 -2.07 3.92
CA THR A 21 2.11 -2.32 5.07
C THR A 21 3.52 -1.74 4.87
N GLN A 22 4.03 -1.69 3.64
CA GLN A 22 5.24 -0.92 3.32
C GLN A 22 5.07 0.57 3.64
N LYS A 23 3.91 1.15 3.30
CA LYS A 23 3.62 2.57 3.52
C LYS A 23 3.34 2.91 4.97
N LEU A 24 2.59 2.07 5.69
CA LEU A 24 2.20 2.32 7.08
C LEU A 24 3.28 1.90 8.08
N PHE A 25 3.95 0.79 7.85
CA PHE A 25 4.81 0.15 8.85
C PHE A 25 6.26 -0.01 8.40
N GLY A 26 6.58 0.28 7.14
CA GLY A 26 7.91 0.08 6.59
C GLY A 26 8.29 -1.40 6.46
N TRP A 27 7.30 -2.28 6.41
CA TRP A 27 7.52 -3.71 6.23
C TRP A 27 8.20 -4.00 4.89
N PHE A 28 8.88 -5.15 4.80
CA PHE A 28 9.56 -5.57 3.57
C PHE A 28 10.58 -4.55 3.03
N GLY A 29 11.20 -3.75 3.92
CA GLY A 29 12.15 -2.70 3.53
C GLY A 29 11.50 -1.42 2.99
N GLY A 30 10.18 -1.25 3.15
CA GLY A 30 9.47 -0.05 2.74
C GLY A 30 9.83 1.20 3.56
N GLY A 31 9.60 2.39 3.00
CA GLY A 31 9.95 3.66 3.63
C GLY A 31 9.12 4.04 4.88
N GLY A 32 8.10 3.25 5.22
CA GLY A 32 7.17 3.53 6.31
C GLY A 32 6.46 4.87 6.13
N ILE A 33 5.80 5.34 7.20
CA ILE A 33 4.98 6.56 7.12
C ILE A 33 5.83 7.77 6.73
N LYS A 34 7.05 7.90 7.26
CA LYS A 34 7.92 9.05 6.97
C LYS A 34 8.38 9.07 5.51
N GLY A 35 8.83 7.94 4.97
CA GLY A 35 9.23 7.84 3.57
C GLY A 35 8.04 8.07 2.63
N SER A 36 6.88 7.50 2.97
CA SER A 36 5.65 7.67 2.20
C SER A 36 5.14 9.12 2.23
N GLN A 37 5.20 9.79 3.38
CA GLN A 37 4.90 11.21 3.49
C GLN A 37 5.80 12.05 2.60
N GLY A 38 7.12 11.79 2.64
CA GLY A 38 8.08 12.46 1.75
C GLY A 38 7.77 12.23 0.27
N TYR A 39 7.42 11.01 -0.11
CA TYR A 39 6.98 10.69 -1.47
C TYR A 39 5.74 11.49 -1.89
N PHE A 40 4.66 11.47 -1.09
CA PHE A 40 3.45 12.22 -1.42
C PHE A 40 3.69 13.75 -1.45
N GLN A 41 4.49 14.27 -0.53
CA GLN A 41 4.89 15.68 -0.55
C GLN A 41 5.69 16.05 -1.79
N SER A 42 6.58 15.17 -2.27
CA SER A 42 7.34 15.41 -3.51
C SER A 42 6.44 15.53 -4.76
N LEU A 43 5.24 14.96 -4.69
CA LEU A 43 4.20 15.04 -5.70
C LEU A 43 3.21 16.20 -5.47
N GLY A 44 3.39 17.01 -4.43
CA GLY A 44 2.50 18.11 -4.06
C GLY A 44 1.27 17.73 -3.25
N TYR A 45 1.17 16.48 -2.77
CA TYR A 45 0.08 16.03 -1.91
C TYR A 45 0.36 16.29 -0.42
N PRO A 46 -0.69 16.47 0.40
CA PRO A 46 -0.52 16.60 1.85
C PRO A 46 0.01 15.30 2.48
N PRO A 47 0.75 15.37 3.59
CA PRO A 47 1.32 14.19 4.26
C PRO A 47 0.28 13.17 4.71
N ALA A 48 -0.97 13.60 4.96
CA ALA A 48 -2.08 12.72 5.29
C ALA A 48 -2.32 11.65 4.21
N MET A 49 -1.95 11.93 2.95
CA MET A 49 -2.11 10.98 1.84
C MET A 49 -1.32 9.69 2.05
N ALA A 50 -0.21 9.72 2.79
CA ALA A 50 0.53 8.52 3.15
C ALA A 50 -0.29 7.53 3.98
N ILE A 51 -1.07 8.05 4.94
CA ILE A 51 -1.94 7.25 5.79
C ILE A 51 -3.17 6.80 5.00
N LEU A 52 -3.79 7.70 4.22
CA LEU A 52 -4.97 7.38 3.40
C LEU A 52 -4.65 6.31 2.36
N ALA A 53 -3.56 6.44 1.62
CA ALA A 53 -3.12 5.44 0.64
C ALA A 53 -2.73 4.13 1.33
N GLY A 54 -2.00 4.19 2.45
CA GLY A 54 -1.62 2.99 3.20
C GLY A 54 -2.82 2.21 3.74
N MET A 55 -3.83 2.91 4.27
CA MET A 55 -5.07 2.28 4.75
C MET A 55 -5.92 1.72 3.60
N ALA A 56 -6.06 2.46 2.50
CA ALA A 56 -6.78 1.99 1.32
C ALA A 56 -6.14 0.72 0.76
N GLU A 57 -4.82 0.68 0.63
CA GLU A 57 -4.10 -0.48 0.11
C GLU A 57 -4.09 -1.67 1.07
N THR A 58 -4.06 -1.41 2.38
CA THR A 58 -4.18 -2.52 3.37
C THR A 58 -5.61 -3.10 3.40
N GLY A 59 -6.63 -2.30 3.06
CA GLY A 59 -8.03 -2.72 3.01
C GLY A 59 -8.37 -3.63 1.81
N GLY A 60 -7.63 -3.49 0.71
CA GLY A 60 -7.88 -4.20 -0.56
C GLY A 60 -8.86 -3.48 -1.48
#